data_AF-A0A2S8UVV9-F1
#
_entry.id   AF-A0A2S8UVV9-F1
#
_cell.length_a   1.000
_cell.length_b   1.000
_cell.length_c   1.000
_cell.angle_alpha   90.00
_cell.angle_beta   90.00
_cell.angle_gamma   90.00
#
_symmetry.space_group_name_H-M   'P 1'
#
loop_
_entity.id
_entity.type
_entity.pdbx_description
1 polymer ?
#
loop_
_entity_poly.entity_id
_entity_poly.type
_entity_poly.pdbx_seq_one_letter_code
_entity_poly.pdbx_strand_id
1 'polypeptide(L)'
;MSITMSTTTFPPSDPLTWKQADADVHVATRAGEFAGFVEFDGTTHLVRDNRGTELGAFASLDDAFSALEEAHESVSRGPAFAPILPRAWRRRTRRARS
;
A
#
# COMPACT_ATOMS: atom_id res chain seq x y z
N MET A 1 -40.78 -19.96 -9.34
CA MET A 1 -40.63 -18.55 -8.91
C MET A 1 -39.17 -18.39 -8.51
N SER A 2 -38.38 -17.69 -9.33
CA SER A 2 -36.91 -17.60 -9.18
C SER A 2 -36.54 -16.46 -8.24
N ILE A 3 -35.74 -16.75 -7.23
CA ILE A 3 -35.31 -15.78 -6.22
C ILE A 3 -34.06 -15.08 -6.76
N THR A 4 -34.20 -13.84 -7.25
CA THR A 4 -33.06 -12.97 -7.58
C THR A 4 -32.34 -12.59 -6.30
N MET A 5 -31.10 -13.08 -6.13
CA MET A 5 -30.17 -12.55 -5.14
C MET A 5 -29.61 -11.22 -5.66
N SER A 6 -30.07 -10.11 -5.09
CA SER A 6 -29.42 -8.81 -5.26
C SER A 6 -28.13 -8.80 -4.43
N THR A 7 -27.00 -9.13 -5.06
CA THR A 7 -25.69 -8.89 -4.46
C THR A 7 -25.53 -7.38 -4.32
N THR A 8 -25.63 -6.86 -3.09
CA THR A 8 -25.32 -5.47 -2.76
C THR A 8 -23.85 -5.22 -3.10
N THR A 9 -23.61 -4.69 -4.29
CA THR A 9 -22.34 -4.10 -4.69
C THR A 9 -22.06 -2.97 -3.72
N PHE A 10 -21.16 -3.20 -2.76
CA PHE A 10 -20.50 -2.10 -2.05
C PHE A 10 -20.01 -1.11 -3.11
N PRO A 11 -20.32 0.20 -3.01
CA PRO A 11 -19.77 1.16 -3.95
C PRO A 11 -18.26 0.96 -3.93
N PRO A 12 -17.63 0.67 -5.08
CA PRO A 12 -16.21 0.38 -5.10
C PRO A 12 -15.51 1.61 -4.54
N SER A 13 -14.78 1.43 -3.45
CA SER A 13 -13.71 2.33 -3.04
C SER A 13 -13.03 2.81 -4.32
N ASP A 14 -13.02 4.13 -4.61
CA ASP A 14 -12.46 4.66 -5.86
C ASP A 14 -11.15 3.93 -6.20
N PRO A 15 -11.12 3.07 -7.24
CA PRO A 15 -10.00 2.17 -7.47
C PRO A 15 -8.77 2.98 -7.89
N LEU A 16 -7.57 2.47 -7.56
CA LEU A 16 -6.36 3.14 -7.99
C LEU A 16 -6.24 3.02 -9.52
N THR A 17 -6.14 4.16 -10.18
CA THR A 17 -5.82 4.26 -11.60
C THR A 17 -4.31 4.17 -11.77
N TRP A 18 -3.85 3.15 -12.47
CA TRP A 18 -2.44 2.92 -12.73
C TRP A 18 -2.03 3.47 -14.09
N LYS A 19 -0.92 4.21 -14.12
CA LYS A 19 -0.30 4.72 -15.34
C LYS A 19 1.19 4.40 -15.34
N GLN A 20 1.66 3.77 -16.42
CA GLN A 20 3.08 3.57 -16.62
C GLN A 20 3.77 4.93 -16.88
N ALA A 21 4.77 5.25 -16.07
CA ALA A 21 5.57 6.47 -16.19
C ALA A 21 6.92 6.20 -16.86
N ASP A 22 7.47 5.00 -16.65
CA ASP A 22 8.71 4.51 -17.29
C ASP A 22 8.62 2.98 -17.47
N ALA A 23 9.62 2.36 -18.10
CA ALA A 23 9.73 0.92 -18.27
C ALA A 23 9.58 0.17 -16.93
N ASP A 24 10.19 0.70 -15.88
CA ASP A 24 10.24 0.08 -14.55
C ASP A 24 9.38 0.82 -13.51
N VAL A 25 8.63 1.86 -13.91
CA VAL A 25 7.90 2.72 -12.96
C VAL A 25 6.42 2.85 -13.33
N HIS A 26 5.56 2.55 -12.37
CA HIS A 26 4.12 2.64 -12.47
C HIS A 26 3.58 3.59 -11.39
N VAL A 27 2.84 4.61 -11.79
CA VAL A 27 2.25 5.61 -10.90
C VAL A 27 0.78 5.28 -10.66
N ALA A 28 0.38 5.33 -9.40
CA ALA A 28 -1.00 5.15 -8.98
C ALA A 28 -1.65 6.50 -8.66
N THR A 29 -2.85 6.72 -9.17
CA THR A 29 -3.65 7.92 -8.95
C THR A 29 -5.05 7.51 -8.52
N ARG A 30 -5.59 8.12 -7.46
CA ARG A 30 -6.94 7.85 -6.96
C ARG A 30 -7.77 9.11 -7.01
N ALA A 31 -8.92 9.08 -7.67
CA ALA A 31 -9.80 10.25 -7.83
C ALA A 31 -9.07 11.54 -8.32
N GLY A 32 -8.00 11.38 -9.11
CA GLY A 32 -7.17 12.49 -9.60
C GLY A 32 -6.03 12.92 -8.66
N GLU A 33 -5.89 12.31 -7.48
CA GLU A 33 -4.79 12.53 -6.54
C GLU A 33 -3.70 11.47 -6.68
N PHE A 34 -2.43 11.88 -6.61
CA PHE A 34 -1.31 10.96 -6.56
C PHE A 34 -1.35 10.09 -5.29
N ALA A 35 -1.51 8.78 -5.49
CA ALA A 35 -1.61 7.80 -4.41
C ALA A 35 -0.24 7.18 -4.09
N GLY A 36 0.64 7.06 -5.07
CA GLY A 36 1.96 6.47 -4.90
C GLY A 36 2.51 5.93 -6.20
N PHE A 37 3.54 5.11 -6.10
CA PHE A 37 4.14 4.47 -7.26
C PHE A 37 4.79 3.13 -6.89
N VAL A 38 4.93 2.29 -7.90
CA VAL A 38 5.68 1.04 -7.86
C VAL A 38 6.85 1.17 -8.81
N GLU A 39 8.05 0.87 -8.31
CA GLU A 39 9.30 0.88 -9.05
C GLU A 39 9.92 -0.51 -9.02
N PHE A 40 10.39 -1.01 -10.15
CA PHE A 40 11.14 -2.25 -10.22
C PHE A 40 12.64 -1.97 -10.16
N ASP A 41 13.35 -2.56 -9.20
CA ASP A 41 14.79 -2.34 -9.01
C ASP A 41 15.69 -3.29 -9.83
N GLY A 42 15.08 -4.16 -10.66
CA GLY A 42 15.76 -5.24 -11.37
C GLY A 42 15.58 -6.62 -10.70
N THR A 43 15.16 -6.65 -9.44
CA THR A 43 14.92 -7.88 -8.66
C THR A 43 13.51 -7.92 -8.05
N THR A 44 13.05 -6.79 -7.49
CA THR A 44 11.75 -6.69 -6.81
C THR A 44 11.03 -5.40 -7.13
N HIS A 45 9.71 -5.42 -6.95
CA HIS A 45 8.81 -4.29 -7.11
C HIS A 45 8.69 -3.55 -5.77
N LEU A 46 9.34 -2.41 -5.66
CA LEU A 46 9.30 -1.50 -4.52
C LEU A 46 8.05 -0.63 -4.60
N VAL A 47 7.21 -0.68 -3.57
CA VAL A 47 6.00 0.14 -3.47
C VAL A 47 6.26 1.32 -2.55
N ARG A 48 5.94 2.53 -3.01
CA ARG A 48 5.99 3.74 -2.19
C ARG A 48 4.67 4.49 -2.22
N ASP A 49 4.30 5.02 -1.05
CA ASP A 49 3.12 5.88 -0.90
C ASP A 49 3.38 7.30 -1.44
N ASN A 50 2.34 8.14 -1.41
CA ASN A 50 2.43 9.53 -1.83
C ASN A 50 3.38 10.41 -1.00
N ARG A 51 3.79 9.96 0.18
CA ARG A 51 4.74 10.63 1.08
C ARG A 51 6.17 10.13 0.90
N GLY A 52 6.39 9.16 0.00
CA GLY A 52 7.69 8.51 -0.20
C GLY A 52 8.03 7.47 0.87
N THR A 53 7.06 7.06 1.69
CA THR A 53 7.20 5.92 2.60
C THR A 53 7.20 4.63 1.78
N GLU A 54 8.24 3.82 1.97
CA GLU A 54 8.27 2.47 1.42
C GLU A 54 7.27 1.59 2.16
N LEU A 55 6.31 1.03 1.43
CA LEU A 55 5.31 0.09 1.95
C LEU A 55 5.82 -1.34 1.94
N GLY A 56 6.70 -1.68 0.98
CA GLY A 56 7.34 -2.97 0.90
C GLY A 56 7.95 -3.25 -0.47
N ALA A 57 8.58 -4.42 -0.58
CA ALA A 57 9.15 -4.97 -1.79
C ALA A 57 8.47 -6.29 -2.13
N PHE A 58 8.00 -6.45 -3.37
CA PHE A 58 7.21 -7.59 -3.80
C PHE A 58 7.84 -8.28 -5.01
N ALA A 59 7.68 -9.60 -5.10
CA ALA A 59 8.18 -10.35 -6.25
C ALA A 59 7.36 -10.09 -7.52
N SER A 60 6.06 -9.80 -7.35
CA SER A 60 5.11 -9.62 -8.45
C SER A 60 4.54 -8.19 -8.46
N LEU A 61 4.30 -7.65 -9.66
CA LEU A 61 3.68 -6.34 -9.84
C LEU A 61 2.24 -6.30 -9.30
N ASP A 62 1.49 -7.40 -9.42
CA ASP A 62 0.11 -7.52 -8.93
C ASP A 62 0.02 -7.46 -7.40
N ASP A 63 0.95 -8.14 -6.71
CA ASP A 63 1.14 -8.03 -5.25
C ASP A 63 1.46 -6.59 -4.85
N ALA A 64 2.36 -5.94 -5.60
CA ALA A 64 2.76 -4.56 -5.35
C ALA A 64 1.58 -3.57 -5.50
N PHE A 65 0.73 -3.77 -6.50
CA PHE A 65 -0.48 -2.97 -6.70
C PHE A 65 -1.47 -3.19 -5.56
N SER A 66 -1.77 -4.44 -5.24
CA SER A 66 -2.68 -4.81 -4.16
C SER A 66 -2.24 -4.23 -2.81
N ALA A 67 -0.94 -4.25 -2.51
CA ALA A 67 -0.39 -3.68 -1.28
C ALA A 67 -0.59 -2.15 -1.19
N LEU A 68 -0.47 -1.44 -2.32
CA LEU A 68 -0.76 0.00 -2.35
C LEU A 68 -2.25 0.26 -2.16
N GLU A 69 -3.13 -0.52 -2.82
CA GLU A 69 -4.58 -0.39 -2.64
C GLU A 69 -5.00 -0.62 -1.18
N GLU A 70 -4.49 -1.69 -0.54
CA GLU A 70 -4.77 -2.00 0.87
C GLU A 70 -4.29 -0.89 1.82
N ALA A 71 -3.11 -0.31 1.56
CA ALA A 71 -2.59 0.81 2.35
C ALA A 71 -3.50 2.05 2.25
N HIS A 72 -4.04 2.34 1.06
CA HIS A 72 -4.96 3.48 0.85
C HIS A 72 -6.35 3.23 1.42
N GLU A 73 -6.85 2.00 1.35
CA GLU A 73 -8.09 1.60 2.03
C GLU A 73 -7.95 1.70 3.56
N SER A 74 -6.81 1.28 4.10
CA SER A 74 -6.50 1.38 5.54
C SER A 74 -6.42 2.82 6.04
N VAL A 75 -5.98 3.76 5.20
CA VAL A 75 -5.97 5.20 5.54
C VAL A 75 -7.38 5.82 5.44
N SER A 76 -8.16 5.42 4.43
CA SER A 76 -9.53 5.94 4.21
C SER A 76 -10.53 5.40 5.24
N ARG A 77 -10.37 4.14 5.63
CA ARG A 77 -11.02 3.54 6.79
C ARG A 77 -10.21 3.94 8.01
N GLY A 78 -10.32 5.22 8.38
CA GLY A 78 -9.63 5.79 9.53
C GLY A 78 -9.62 4.82 10.71
N PRO A 79 -8.51 4.73 11.46
CA PRO A 79 -8.29 3.66 12.41
C PRO A 79 -9.41 3.66 13.43
N ALA A 80 -10.33 2.70 13.33
CA ALA A 80 -11.37 2.57 14.34
C ALA A 80 -10.71 2.34 15.70
N PHE A 81 -9.59 1.61 15.78
CA PHE A 81 -8.76 1.50 16.99
C PHE A 81 -7.34 1.09 16.63
N ALA A 82 -6.38 2.00 16.78
CA ALA A 82 -4.99 1.61 17.02
C ALA A 82 -4.44 2.52 18.13
N PRO A 83 -4.25 2.01 19.37
CA PRO A 83 -3.65 2.81 20.41
C PRO A 83 -2.22 3.15 19.98
N ILE A 84 -1.92 4.44 20.11
CA ILE A 84 -0.62 5.07 19.92
C ILE A 84 0.42 4.25 20.70
N LEU A 85 1.22 3.44 19.99
CA LEU A 85 2.47 2.95 20.54
C LEU A 85 3.55 3.99 20.24
N PRO A 86 4.11 4.67 21.26
CA PRO A 86 5.23 5.56 21.02
C PRO A 86 6.40 4.73 20.51
N ARG A 87 6.85 5.11 19.31
CA ARG A 87 8.08 4.66 18.65
C ARG A 87 9.29 5.04 19.52
N ALA A 88 9.59 4.25 20.53
CA ALA A 88 10.84 4.35 21.29
C ALA A 88 11.96 3.69 20.48
N TRP A 89 12.56 4.48 19.61
CA TRP A 89 13.83 4.20 18.98
C TRP A 89 14.95 3.98 20.01
N ARG A 90 15.70 2.89 19.80
CA ARG A 90 17.16 2.76 20.00
C ARG A 90 17.70 2.99 21.42
N ARG A 91 18.21 1.91 22.04
CA ARG A 91 19.61 1.91 22.55
C ARG A 91 20.30 0.57 22.30
N ARG A 92 21.32 0.66 21.45
CA ARG A 92 22.45 -0.26 21.34
C ARG A 92 23.25 -0.18 22.63
N THR A 93 23.52 -1.31 23.30
CA THR A 93 24.71 -1.46 24.14
C THR A 93 25.37 -2.81 23.88
N ARG A 94 26.63 -2.71 23.47
CA ARG A 94 27.61 -3.77 23.19
C ARG A 94 28.31 -4.17 24.51
N ARG A 95 28.91 -5.37 24.51
CA ARG A 95 29.92 -5.95 25.45
C ARG A 95 29.34 -6.57 26.74
N ALA A 96 29.91 -7.63 27.33
CA ALA A 96 30.91 -8.61 26.92
C ALA A 96 30.90 -9.78 27.94
N ARG A 97 31.40 -10.93 27.48
CA ARG A 97 31.79 -12.15 28.18
C ARG A 97 32.56 -11.90 29.49
N SER A 98 32.22 -12.66 30.53
CA SER A 98 33.13 -13.26 31.51
C SER A 98 32.44 -14.46 32.14
#